data_AF-A0A085FYY7-F1
#
_entry.id   AF-A0A085FYY7-F1
#
_cell.length_a   1.000
_cell.length_b   1.000
_cell.length_c   1.000
_cell.angle_alpha   90.00
_cell.angle_beta   90.00
_cell.angle_gamma   90.00
#
_symmetry.space_group_name_H-M   'P 1'
#
loop_
_entity.id
_entity.type
_entity.pdbx_description
1 polymer ?
#
loop_
_entity_poly.entity_id
_entity_poly.type
_entity_poly.pdbx_seq_one_letter_code
_entity_poly.pdbx_strand_id
1 'polypeptide(L)'
;MITRILNRHIYEGEKDVYILASAYLLAIARGHCFNDGNKRTAFASAIMFLRRNGILIMYSTEHEELTVEAAKGSLDVWQIAEVLKSGM
;
A
#
# COMPACT_ATOMS: atom_id res chain seq x y z
N MET A 1 -10.29 6.54 -7.28
CA MET A 1 -8.99 5.86 -7.03
C MET A 1 -8.94 5.26 -5.63
N ILE A 2 -9.03 6.05 -4.55
CA ILE A 2 -9.12 5.53 -3.16
C ILE A 2 -10.48 4.87 -2.86
N THR A 3 -11.59 5.41 -3.40
CA THR A 3 -12.94 4.82 -3.24
C THR A 3 -13.01 3.35 -3.67
N ARG A 4 -12.16 2.91 -4.61
CA ARG A 4 -12.13 1.52 -5.05
C ARG A 4 -11.63 0.57 -3.96
N ILE A 5 -10.76 1.06 -3.07
CA ILE A 5 -10.26 0.31 -1.91
C ILE A 5 -11.38 0.13 -0.90
N LEU A 6 -12.14 1.21 -0.63
CA LEU A 6 -13.31 1.14 0.23
C LEU A 6 -14.36 0.20 -0.34
N ASN A 7 -14.57 0.22 -1.66
CA ASN A 7 -15.49 -0.72 -2.30
C ASN A 7 -15.02 -2.17 -2.20
N ARG A 8 -13.72 -2.42 -2.32
CA ARG A 8 -13.13 -3.75 -2.10
C ARG A 8 -13.37 -4.24 -0.66
N HIS A 9 -13.25 -3.37 0.33
CA HIS A 9 -13.55 -3.74 1.72
C HIS A 9 -15.05 -3.99 1.95
N ILE A 10 -15.90 -3.03 1.55
CA ILE A 10 -17.33 -3.04 1.89
C ILE A 10 -18.13 -4.03 1.02
N TYR A 11 -17.86 -4.09 -0.28
CA TYR A 11 -18.65 -4.87 -1.23
C TYR A 11 -17.98 -6.20 -1.63
N GLU A 12 -16.65 -6.22 -1.82
CA GLU A 12 -15.93 -7.47 -2.14
C GLU A 12 -15.61 -8.29 -0.87
N GLY A 13 -15.80 -7.71 0.32
CA GLY A 13 -15.64 -8.39 1.60
C GLY A 13 -14.18 -8.62 2.00
N GLU A 14 -13.23 -7.90 1.41
CA GLU A 14 -11.81 -8.01 1.75
C GLU A 14 -11.57 -7.54 3.20
N LYS A 15 -10.96 -8.42 4.01
CA LYS A 15 -10.68 -8.17 5.43
C LYS A 15 -9.20 -8.23 5.77
N ASP A 16 -8.35 -8.70 4.85
CA ASP A 16 -6.92 -8.70 5.07
C ASP A 16 -6.39 -7.26 4.97
N VAL A 17 -5.97 -6.74 6.11
CA VAL A 17 -5.46 -5.38 6.27
C VAL A 17 -4.19 -5.14 5.46
N TYR A 18 -3.38 -6.16 5.17
CA TYR A 18 -2.21 -6.04 4.31
C TYR A 18 -2.61 -5.86 2.84
N ILE A 19 -3.65 -6.53 2.39
CA ILE A 19 -4.19 -6.37 1.02
C ILE A 19 -4.81 -4.97 0.87
N LEU A 20 -5.54 -4.49 1.87
CA LEU A 20 -6.08 -3.13 1.87
C LEU A 20 -4.98 -2.07 1.90
N ALA A 21 -3.93 -2.24 2.72
CA ALA A 21 -2.76 -1.37 2.75
C ALA A 21 -2.04 -1.33 1.39
N SER A 22 -1.86 -2.50 0.77
CA SER A 22 -1.24 -2.64 -0.56
C SER A 22 -2.06 -1.94 -1.64
N ALA A 23 -3.39 -1.98 -1.53
CA ALA A 23 -4.29 -1.28 -2.43
C ALA A 23 -4.16 0.25 -2.29
N TYR A 24 -3.96 0.78 -1.07
CA TYR A 24 -3.63 2.20 -0.85
C TYR A 24 -2.30 2.57 -1.51
N LEU A 25 -1.27 1.74 -1.31
CA LEU A 25 0.05 1.97 -1.89
C LEU A 25 -0.04 2.06 -3.41
N LEU A 26 -0.63 1.06 -4.07
CA LEU A 26 -0.77 1.04 -5.53
C LEU A 26 -1.59 2.21 -6.07
N ALA A 27 -2.71 2.51 -5.42
CA ALA A 27 -3.61 3.58 -5.85
C ALA A 27 -2.89 4.94 -5.87
N ILE A 28 -2.11 5.26 -4.85
CA ILE A 28 -1.41 6.54 -4.75
C ILE A 28 -0.13 6.54 -5.60
N ALA A 29 0.64 5.45 -5.59
CA ALA A 29 1.92 5.37 -6.30
C ALA A 29 1.75 5.49 -7.82
N ARG A 30 0.71 4.87 -8.39
CA ARG A 30 0.39 4.91 -9.82
C ARG A 30 -0.60 6.00 -10.21
N GLY A 31 -1.19 6.65 -9.21
CA GLY A 31 -2.30 7.55 -9.40
C GLY A 31 -1.97 8.94 -9.91
N HIS A 32 -0.68 9.32 -9.88
CA HIS A 32 -0.22 10.69 -10.12
C HIS A 32 -1.07 11.74 -9.35
N CYS A 33 -1.44 11.42 -8.12
CA CYS A 33 -2.35 12.23 -7.31
C CYS A 33 -1.75 13.59 -6.91
N PHE A 34 -0.43 13.69 -6.86
CA PHE A 34 0.33 14.88 -6.47
C PHE A 34 1.33 15.28 -7.54
N ASN A 35 1.71 16.56 -7.57
CA ASN A 35 2.74 17.09 -8.49
C ASN A 35 4.11 16.43 -8.25
N ASP A 36 4.45 16.15 -6.99
CA ASP A 36 5.57 15.30 -6.57
C ASP A 36 5.20 14.60 -5.24
N GLY A 37 5.95 13.57 -4.86
CA GLY A 37 5.81 12.90 -3.57
C GLY A 37 4.90 11.67 -3.58
N ASN A 38 4.30 11.30 -4.71
CA ASN A 38 3.37 10.16 -4.81
C ASN A 38 3.89 8.88 -4.14
N LYS A 39 5.16 8.51 -4.37
CA LYS A 39 5.78 7.33 -3.73
C LYS A 39 5.84 7.44 -2.21
N ARG A 40 6.35 8.56 -1.69
CA ARG A 40 6.45 8.84 -0.25
C ARG A 40 5.07 8.81 0.41
N THR A 41 4.09 9.46 -0.22
CA THR A 41 2.71 9.49 0.28
C THR A 41 2.04 8.12 0.20
N ALA A 42 2.29 7.34 -0.85
CA ALA A 42 1.76 5.98 -1.00
C ALA A 42 2.23 5.07 0.14
N PHE A 43 3.54 5.06 0.39
CA PHE A 43 4.14 4.29 1.46
C PHE A 43 3.60 4.73 2.83
N ALA A 44 3.67 6.03 3.13
CA ALA A 44 3.18 6.58 4.39
C ALA A 44 1.69 6.26 4.64
N SER A 45 0.86 6.31 3.60
CA SER A 45 -0.56 5.99 3.70
C SER A 45 -0.80 4.51 4.03
N ALA A 46 -0.07 3.60 3.38
CA ALA A 46 -0.15 2.17 3.64
C ALA A 46 0.30 1.82 5.07
N ILE A 47 1.44 2.37 5.51
CA ILE A 47 1.95 2.15 6.88
C ILE A 47 1.03 2.77 7.93
N MET A 48 0.49 3.97 7.68
CA MET A 48 -0.45 4.60 8.60
C MET A 48 -1.74 3.79 8.71
N PHE A 49 -2.24 3.22 7.61
CA PHE A 49 -3.38 2.32 7.64
C PHE A 49 -3.11 1.08 8.51
N LEU A 50 -1.97 0.41 8.31
CA LEU A 50 -1.59 -0.74 9.13
C LEU A 50 -1.44 -0.38 10.60
N ARG A 51 -0.83 0.77 10.91
CA ARG A 51 -0.70 1.29 12.27
C ARG A 51 -2.05 1.53 12.94
N ARG A 52 -3.03 2.03 12.19
CA ARG A 52 -4.41 2.21 12.69
C ARG A 52 -5.13 0.89 12.93
N ASN A 53 -4.67 -0.19 12.31
CA ASN A 53 -5.12 -1.56 12.56
C ASN A 53 -4.24 -2.31 13.58
N GLY A 54 -3.38 -1.61 14.33
CA GLY A 54 -2.56 -2.19 15.40
C GLY A 54 -1.27 -2.88 14.91
N ILE A 55 -0.93 -2.76 13.63
CA ILE A 55 0.28 -3.37 13.05
C ILE A 55 1.36 -2.30 12.90
N LEU A 56 2.50 -2.51 13.56
CA LEU A 56 3.66 -1.63 13.43
C LEU A 56 4.64 -2.23 12.43
N ILE A 57 4.92 -1.49 11.36
CA ILE A 57 6.00 -1.79 10.43
C ILE A 57 7.16 -0.84 10.71
N MET A 58 8.35 -1.41 10.92
CA MET A 58 9.58 -0.63 11.02
C MET A 58 10.10 -0.35 9.61
N TYR A 59 10.40 0.92 9.34
CA TYR A 59 10.95 1.32 8.05
C TYR A 59 12.30 0.64 7.81
N SER A 60 12.46 0.08 6.61
CA SER A 60 13.73 -0.41 6.07
C SER A 60 13.91 0.12 4.64
N THR A 61 15.13 0.08 4.10
CA THR A 61 15.41 0.50 2.72
C THR A 61 14.67 -0.36 1.69
N GLU A 62 14.35 -1.61 2.03
CA GLU A 62 13.62 -2.56 1.18
C GLU A 62 12.18 -2.09 0.92
N HIS A 63 11.57 -1.40 1.89
CA HIS A 63 10.26 -0.79 1.72
C HIS A 63 10.24 0.38 0.71
N GLU A 64 11.38 1.08 0.56
CA GLU A 64 11.53 2.12 -0.47
C GLU A 64 11.54 1.47 -1.86
N GLU A 65 12.31 0.40 -2.03
CA GLU A 65 12.37 -0.38 -3.27
C GLU A 65 11.00 -0.98 -3.63
N LEU A 66 10.29 -1.54 -2.66
CA LEU A 66 8.92 -2.03 -2.81
C LEU A 66 8.01 -0.96 -3.43
N THR A 67 8.10 0.27 -2.93
CA THR A 67 7.26 1.37 -3.39
C THR A 67 7.64 1.83 -4.81
N VAL A 68 8.92 1.76 -5.15
CA VAL A 68 9.42 2.04 -6.51
C VAL A 68 8.92 0.98 -7.49
N GLU A 69 9.04 -0.30 -7.18
CA GLU A 69 8.57 -1.39 -8.04
C GLU A 69 7.04 -1.41 -8.17
N ALA A 70 6.33 -1.09 -7.09
CA ALA A 70 4.90 -0.87 -7.15
C ALA A 70 4.54 0.28 -8.11
N ALA A 71 5.25 1.40 -8.07
CA ALA A 71 5.00 2.53 -8.98
C ALA A 71 5.30 2.20 -10.45
N LYS A 72 6.29 1.35 -10.73
CA LYS A 72 6.68 0.93 -12.09
C LYS A 72 5.68 0.00 -12.78
N GLY A 73 4.81 -0.66 -12.02
CA GLY A 73 3.93 -1.70 -12.59
C GLY A 73 4.36 -3.12 -12.27
N SER A 74 5.55 -3.32 -11.69
CA SER A 74 6.20 -4.63 -11.52
C SER A 74 5.55 -5.52 -10.47
N LEU A 75 4.79 -4.94 -9.54
CA LEU A 75 4.15 -5.65 -8.42
C LEU A 75 2.63 -5.49 -8.44
N ASP A 76 1.93 -6.55 -8.09
CA ASP A 76 0.49 -6.53 -7.83
C ASP A 76 0.16 -6.36 -6.33
N VAL A 77 -1.13 -6.29 -6.03
CA VAL A 77 -1.61 -6.04 -4.66
C VAL A 77 -1.26 -7.17 -3.69
N TRP A 78 -1.15 -8.41 -4.18
CA TRP A 78 -0.91 -9.59 -3.36
C TRP A 78 0.57 -9.73 -3.05
N GLN A 79 1.44 -9.46 -4.02
CA GLN A 79 2.90 -9.44 -3.84
C GLN A 79 3.32 -8.37 -2.82
N ILE A 80 2.72 -7.18 -2.89
CA ILE A 80 2.98 -6.11 -1.92
C ILE A 80 2.47 -6.51 -0.54
N ALA A 81 1.29 -7.14 -0.45
CA ALA A 81 0.72 -7.57 0.82
C ALA A 81 1.61 -8.61 1.51
N GLU A 82 2.21 -9.51 0.76
CA GLU A 82 3.12 -10.52 1.28
C GLU A 82 4.39 -9.90 1.85
N VAL A 83 4.99 -8.93 1.15
CA VAL A 83 6.16 -8.19 1.66
C VAL A 83 5.81 -7.49 2.97
N LEU A 84 4.70 -6.74 3.00
CA LEU A 84 4.24 -6.04 4.21
C LEU A 84 3.93 -7.00 5.38
N LYS A 85 3.44 -8.21 5.09
CA LYS A 85 3.15 -9.24 6.11
C LYS A 85 4.41 -9.87 6.67
N SER A 86 5.45 -10.03 5.85
CA SER A 86 6.74 -10.60 6.27
C SER A 86 7.55 -9.68 7.20
N GLY A 87 7.18 -8.39 7.30
CA GLY A 87 7.83 -7.43 8.19
C GLY A 87 9.26 -7.06 7.80
N MET A 88 9.69 -7.42 6.58
CA MET A 88 10.92 -6.96 5.93
C MET A 88 10.73 -5.57 5.32
#